data_AF-A0A370CIG2-F1
#
_entry.id   AF-A0A370CIG2-F1
#
_cell.length_a   1.000
_cell.length_b   1.000
_cell.length_c   1.000
_cell.angle_alpha   90.00
_cell.angle_beta   90.00
_cell.angle_gamma   90.00
#
_symmetry.space_group_name_H-M   'P 1'
#
loop_
_entity.id
_entity.type
_entity.pdbx_description
1 polymer ?
#
loop_
_entity_poly.entity_id
_entity_poly.type
_entity_poly.pdbx_seq_one_letter_code
_entity_poly.pdbx_strand_id
1 'polypeptide(L)'
;MVTIEKNSFDTIKQQIAEHPLILYMKGTPDKPCCGFSARIVQILKACGVKFAHVNVLANAEIRRDLPHYSKWPTFPQLYYNGELMGGCDIIEQLYKSGELQKKLSKI
;
A
#
# COMPACT_ATOMS: atom_id res chain seq x y z
N MET A 1 -12.70 -30.22 12.28
CA MET A 1 -11.56 -29.58 11.59
C MET A 1 -12.15 -28.64 10.56
N VAL A 2 -12.18 -27.34 10.83
CA VAL A 2 -12.63 -26.36 9.85
C VAL A 2 -11.47 -26.15 8.88
N THR A 3 -11.66 -26.55 7.64
CA THR A 3 -10.76 -26.19 6.54
C THR A 3 -10.80 -24.67 6.45
N ILE A 4 -9.78 -24.00 6.97
CA ILE A 4 -9.65 -22.55 6.79
C ILE A 4 -9.36 -22.36 5.29
N GLU A 5 -10.40 -22.06 4.52
CA GLU A 5 -10.23 -21.44 3.21
C GLU A 5 -9.36 -20.21 3.44
N LYS A 6 -8.15 -20.21 2.88
CA LYS A 6 -7.24 -19.05 2.95
C LYS A 6 -7.88 -17.92 2.15
N ASN A 7 -8.72 -17.13 2.81
CA ASN A 7 -9.31 -15.94 2.21
C ASN A 7 -8.19 -14.92 1.93
N SER A 8 -8.18 -14.35 0.74
CA SER A 8 -7.29 -13.23 0.36
C SER A 8 -7.33 -12.08 1.37
N PHE A 9 -8.48 -11.87 2.03
CA PHE A 9 -8.68 -10.90 3.10
C PHE A 9 -7.81 -11.15 4.33
N ASP A 10 -7.60 -12.41 4.71
CA ASP A 10 -6.76 -12.77 5.85
C ASP A 10 -5.30 -12.45 5.54
N THR A 11 -4.83 -12.81 4.34
CA THR A 11 -3.51 -12.45 3.83
C THR A 11 -3.29 -10.93 3.82
N ILE A 12 -4.27 -10.15 3.32
CA ILE A 12 -4.20 -8.68 3.32
C ILE A 12 -4.10 -8.14 4.74
N LYS A 13 -4.94 -8.64 5.67
CA LYS A 13 -4.89 -8.24 7.09
C LYS A 13 -3.54 -8.55 7.71
N GLN A 14 -3.04 -9.76 7.49
CA GLN A 14 -1.75 -10.20 8.03
C GLN A 14 -0.62 -9.33 7.48
N GLN A 15 -0.59 -9.08 6.17
CA GLN A 15 0.40 -8.20 5.53
C GLN A 15 0.40 -6.78 6.09
N ILE A 16 -0.80 -6.21 6.32
CA ILE A 16 -0.94 -4.87 6.89
C ILE A 16 -0.56 -4.86 8.39
N ALA A 17 -0.81 -5.95 9.11
CA ALA A 17 -0.45 -6.08 10.53
C ALA A 17 1.06 -6.34 10.74
N GLU A 18 1.68 -7.14 9.87
CA GLU A 18 3.11 -7.47 9.91
C GLU A 18 3.98 -6.30 9.45
N HIS A 19 3.47 -5.48 8.52
CA HIS A 19 4.23 -4.36 7.97
C HIS A 19 3.60 -3.02 8.39
N PRO A 20 4.31 -2.20 9.20
CA PRO A 20 3.79 -0.90 9.61
C PRO A 20 3.62 0.07 8.44
N LEU A 21 4.26 -0.20 7.29
CA LEU A 21 4.10 0.57 6.05
C LEU A 21 4.08 -0.37 4.87
N ILE A 22 2.93 -0.46 4.18
CA ILE A 22 2.75 -1.34 3.03
C ILE A 22 2.04 -0.62 1.87
N LEU A 23 2.62 -0.75 0.67
CA LEU A 23 2.15 -0.13 -0.56
C LEU A 23 1.60 -1.19 -1.52
N TYR A 24 0.30 -1.13 -1.79
CA TYR A 24 -0.33 -1.90 -2.86
C TYR A 24 -0.23 -1.13 -4.17
N MET A 25 0.53 -1.66 -5.12
CA MET A 25 0.79 -0.99 -6.39
C MET A 25 0.70 -1.92 -7.59
N LYS A 26 0.56 -1.33 -8.78
CA LYS A 26 0.58 -2.06 -10.06
C LYS A 26 2.02 -2.10 -10.58
N GLY A 27 2.64 -3.28 -10.47
CA GLY A 27 4.07 -3.48 -10.77
C GLY A 27 4.91 -3.56 -9.51
N THR A 28 6.21 -3.28 -9.63
CA THR A 28 7.18 -3.30 -8.52
C THR A 28 7.85 -1.94 -8.39
N PRO A 29 8.44 -1.59 -7.23
CA PRO A 29 9.16 -0.32 -7.09
C PRO A 29 10.40 -0.22 -8.00
N ASP A 30 10.89 -1.35 -8.50
CA ASP A 30 11.96 -1.44 -9.50
C ASP A 30 11.42 -1.21 -10.92
N LYS A 31 10.24 -1.79 -11.23
CA LYS A 31 9.57 -1.66 -12.52
C LYS A 31 8.11 -1.22 -12.32
N PRO A 32 7.87 0.08 -12.08
CA PRO A 32 6.51 0.58 -11.94
C PRO A 32 5.80 0.57 -13.30
N CYS A 33 4.67 -0.13 -13.41
CA CYS A 33 3.85 -0.16 -14.63
C CYS A 33 2.94 1.08 -14.76
N CYS A 34 2.97 1.99 -13.79
CA CYS A 34 2.05 3.12 -13.71
C CYS A 34 2.75 4.33 -13.08
N GLY A 35 2.63 5.51 -13.71
CA GLY A 35 3.25 6.76 -13.23
C GLY A 35 2.83 7.14 -11.80
N PHE A 36 1.59 6.87 -11.40
CA PHE A 36 1.11 7.09 -10.03
C PHE A 36 1.83 6.23 -9.00
N SER A 37 2.13 4.96 -9.34
CA SER A 37 2.89 4.09 -8.44
C SER A 37 4.36 4.52 -8.35
N ALA A 38 4.95 4.96 -9.46
CA ALA A 38 6.31 5.49 -9.48
C ALA A 38 6.46 6.71 -8.55
N ARG A 39 5.47 7.63 -8.57
CA ARG A 39 5.47 8.82 -7.71
C ARG A 39 5.45 8.48 -6.21
N ILE A 40 4.55 7.60 -5.77
CA ILE A 40 4.53 7.20 -4.35
C ILE A 40 5.86 6.54 -3.96
N VAL A 41 6.40 5.64 -4.78
CA VAL A 41 7.69 5.00 -4.51
C VAL A 41 8.81 6.03 -4.39
N GLN A 42 8.84 7.05 -5.26
CA GLN A 42 9.81 8.14 -5.17
C GLN A 42 9.66 8.94 -3.88
N ILE A 43 8.43 9.28 -3.48
CA ILE A 43 8.14 10.00 -2.23
C ILE A 43 8.63 9.19 -1.02
N LEU A 44 8.28 7.90 -0.95
CA LEU A 44 8.69 7.03 0.14
C LEU A 44 10.21 6.85 0.20
N LYS A 45 10.86 6.72 -0.96
CA LYS A 45 12.33 6.69 -1.07
C LYS A 45 12.96 8.03 -0.63
N ALA A 46 12.36 9.16 -0.98
CA ALA A 46 12.83 10.49 -0.58
C ALA A 46 12.69 10.69 0.94
N CYS A 47 11.64 10.13 1.55
CA CYS A 47 11.50 10.07 3.01
C CYS A 47 12.52 9.14 3.68
N GLY A 48 13.25 8.31 2.93
CA GLY A 48 14.26 7.39 3.47
C GLY A 48 13.68 6.23 4.28
N VAL A 49 12.38 5.94 4.16
CA VAL A 49 11.72 4.89 4.94
C VAL A 49 11.65 3.57 4.20
N LYS A 50 11.76 2.47 4.94
CA LYS A 50 11.50 1.13 4.42
C LYS A 50 10.00 0.88 4.38
N PHE A 51 9.50 0.39 3.25
CA PHE A 51 8.11 0.02 3.07
C PHE A 51 8.03 -1.35 2.39
N ALA A 52 7.02 -2.14 2.79
CA ALA A 52 6.64 -3.33 2.05
C ALA A 52 5.86 -2.93 0.80
N HIS A 53 5.95 -3.73 -0.26
CA HIS A 53 5.18 -3.51 -1.47
C HIS A 53 4.48 -4.79 -1.90
N VAL A 54 3.28 -4.67 -2.46
CA VAL A 54 2.54 -5.79 -3.01
C VAL A 54 2.15 -5.46 -4.44
N ASN A 55 2.58 -6.32 -5.36
CA ASN A 55 2.18 -6.20 -6.76
C ASN A 55 0.79 -6.83 -6.95
N VAL A 56 -0.22 -5.97 -7.10
CA VAL A 56 -1.61 -6.40 -7.31
C VAL A 56 -1.82 -7.01 -8.70
N LEU A 57 -0.90 -6.81 -9.65
CA LEU A 57 -0.97 -7.47 -10.96
C LEU A 57 -0.53 -8.94 -10.87
N ALA A 58 0.37 -9.27 -9.95
CA ALA A 58 0.80 -10.64 -9.71
C ALA A 58 -0.22 -11.44 -8.89
N ASN A 59 -1.05 -10.76 -8.09
CA ASN A 59 -2.02 -11.37 -7.18
C ASN A 59 -3.46 -10.97 -7.55
N ALA A 60 -4.11 -11.78 -8.40
CA ALA A 60 -5.47 -11.52 -8.86
C ALA A 60 -6.49 -11.48 -7.71
N GLU A 61 -6.26 -12.28 -6.67
CA GLU A 61 -7.08 -12.35 -5.46
C GLU A 61 -7.03 -11.05 -4.67
N ILE A 62 -5.82 -10.57 -4.34
CA ILE A 62 -5.63 -9.27 -3.66
C ILE A 62 -6.23 -8.14 -4.50
N ARG A 63 -6.06 -8.16 -5.83
CA ARG A 63 -6.66 -7.14 -6.71
C ARG A 63 -8.19 -7.11 -6.63
N ARG A 64 -8.84 -8.27 -6.47
CA ARG A 64 -10.30 -8.37 -6.36
C ARG A 64 -10.78 -7.97 -4.97
N ASP A 65 -10.09 -8.41 -3.92
CA ASP A 65 -10.55 -8.30 -2.54
C ASP A 65 -10.09 -6.99 -1.84
N LEU A 66 -8.94 -6.42 -2.21
CA LEU A 66 -8.42 -5.19 -1.61
C LEU A 66 -9.39 -4.00 -1.72
N PRO A 67 -10.02 -3.71 -2.89
CA PRO A 67 -10.96 -2.59 -2.99
C PRO A 67 -12.19 -2.73 -2.08
N HIS A 68 -12.63 -3.97 -1.85
CA HIS A 68 -13.74 -4.27 -0.94
C HIS A 68 -13.30 -4.10 0.52
N TYR A 69 -12.09 -4.54 0.85
CA TYR A 69 -11.51 -4.39 2.19
C TYR A 69 -11.29 -2.92 2.55
N SER A 70 -10.68 -2.18 1.64
CA SER A 70 -10.24 -0.80 1.85
C SER A 70 -11.34 0.23 1.61
N LYS A 71 -12.49 -0.23 1.08
CA LYS A 71 -13.56 0.61 0.55
C LYS A 71 -13.03 1.66 -0.44
N TRP A 72 -11.93 1.36 -1.11
CA TRP A 72 -11.22 2.28 -1.99
C TRP A 72 -11.05 1.65 -3.38
N PRO A 73 -11.67 2.21 -4.43
CA PRO A 73 -11.74 1.57 -5.75
C PRO A 73 -10.46 1.72 -6.59
N THR A 74 -9.53 2.61 -6.19
CA THR A 74 -8.36 2.97 -7.02
C THR A 74 -7.04 2.43 -6.47
N PHE A 75 -6.04 2.31 -7.35
CA PHE A 75 -4.68 1.92 -7.02
C PHE A 75 -3.73 2.97 -7.59
N PRO A 76 -2.57 3.23 -6.98
CA PRO A 76 -1.98 2.56 -5.79
C PRO A 76 -2.66 2.93 -4.45
N GLN A 77 -2.52 2.08 -3.42
CA GLN A 77 -3.03 2.31 -2.05
C GLN A 77 -1.90 2.15 -1.04
N LEU A 78 -1.67 3.16 -0.20
CA LEU A 78 -0.69 3.12 0.88
C LEU A 78 -1.38 2.87 2.22
N TYR A 79 -0.86 1.92 2.99
CA TYR A 79 -1.28 1.66 4.36
C TYR A 79 -0.15 1.95 5.33
N TYR A 80 -0.53 2.50 6.48
CA TYR A 80 0.37 2.82 7.58
C TYR A 80 -0.29 2.33 8.88
N ASN A 81 0.38 1.45 9.62
CA ASN A 81 -0.07 0.88 10.90
C ASN A 81 -1.52 0.38 10.90
N GLY A 82 -1.93 -0.41 9.91
CA GLY A 82 -3.33 -0.87 9.84
C GLY A 82 -4.27 0.05 9.08
N GLU A 83 -3.95 1.33 8.94
CA GLU A 83 -4.84 2.33 8.37
C GLU A 83 -4.50 2.65 6.91
N LEU A 84 -5.54 2.79 6.09
CA LEU A 84 -5.42 3.28 4.72
C LEU A 84 -5.10 4.77 4.76
N MET A 85 -3.92 5.17 4.29
CA MET A 85 -3.56 6.58 4.09
C MET A 85 -4.20 7.15 2.82
N GLY A 86 -4.38 6.32 1.79
CA GLY A 86 -5.04 6.68 0.55
C GLY A 86 -4.22 6.39 -0.70
N GLY A 87 -4.62 7.03 -1.80
CA GLY A 87 -3.99 6.88 -3.12
C GLY A 87 -2.91 7.93 -3.41
N CYS A 88 -2.39 7.92 -4.64
CA CYS A 88 -1.26 8.77 -5.06
C CYS A 88 -1.47 10.25 -4.77
N ASP A 89 -2.63 10.82 -5.12
CA ASP A 89 -2.91 12.24 -4.94
C ASP A 89 -2.89 12.66 -3.48
N ILE A 90 -3.48 11.83 -2.60
CA ILE A 90 -3.51 12.08 -1.15
C ILE A 90 -2.09 12.01 -0.57
N ILE A 91 -1.32 10.99 -0.95
CA ILE A 91 0.07 10.85 -0.48
C ILE A 91 0.93 12.02 -0.98
N GLU A 92 0.75 12.46 -2.23
CA GLU A 92 1.48 13.60 -2.79
C GLU A 92 1.11 14.90 -2.05
N GLN A 93 -0.15 15.11 -1.71
CA GLN A 93 -0.58 16.25 -0.89
C GLN A 93 -0.01 16.19 0.53
N LEU A 94 -0.10 15.05 1.20
CA LEU A 94 0.47 14.87 2.55
C LEU A 94 1.98 15.06 2.56
N TYR A 95 2.67 14.68 1.49
CA TYR A 95 4.09 14.95 1.31
C TYR A 95 4.38 16.43 1.15
N LYS A 96 3.63 17.14 0.30
CA LYS A 96 3.76 18.60 0.12
C LYS A 96 3.47 19.38 1.41
N SER A 97 2.50 18.93 2.20
CA SER A 97 2.18 19.50 3.52
C SER A 97 3.20 19.10 4.61
N GLY A 98 4.07 18.12 4.34
CA GLY A 98 5.03 17.55 5.29
C GLY A 98 4.43 16.68 6.39
N GLU A 99 3.12 16.44 6.38
CA GLU A 99 2.45 15.54 7.31
C GLU A 99 2.84 14.08 7.09
N LEU A 100 3.04 13.68 5.83
CA LEU A 100 3.48 12.34 5.49
C LEU A 100 4.84 12.04 6.14
N GLN A 101 5.81 12.94 5.97
CA GLN A 101 7.16 12.80 6.54
C GLN A 101 7.10 12.70 8.06
N LYS A 102 6.26 13.52 8.72
CA LYS A 102 6.05 13.46 10.17
C LYS A 102 5.45 12.14 10.64
N LYS A 103 4.49 11.58 9.89
CA LYS A 103 3.93 10.24 10.19
C LYS A 103 4.99 9.16 9.99
N LEU A 104 5.68 9.18 8.86
CA LEU A 104 6.69 8.19 8.50
C LEU A 104 7.95 8.23 9.38
N SER A 105 8.28 9.39 9.95
CA SER A 105 9.40 9.54 10.91
C SER A 105 9.16 8.82 12.25
N LYS A 106 7.96 8.30 12.50
CA LYS A 106 7.62 7.55 13.72
C LYS A 106 7.72 6.03 13.56
N ILE A 107 8.14 5.56 12.38
CA ILE A 107 8.39 4.14 12.06
C ILE A 107 9.85 3.80 12.33
#